data_AF-A0A847E2G8-F1
#
_entry.id   AF-A0A847E2G8-F1
#
_cell.length_a   1.000
_cell.length_b   1.000
_cell.length_c   1.000
_cell.angle_alpha   90.00
_cell.angle_beta   90.00
_cell.angle_gamma   90.00
#
_symmetry.space_group_name_H-M   'P 1'
#
loop_
_entity.id
_entity.type
_entity.pdbx_description
1 polymer ?
#
loop_
_entity_poly.entity_id
_entity_poly.type
_entity_poly.pdbx_seq_one_letter_code
_entity_poly.pdbx_strand_id
1 'polypeptide(L)'
;MEKISINMLSKADSVEGQGVGSAYLEQVKLITEGASDIFEVRINDWKDADIVHHHTIEPINYLKMKTSKGVNICYVHFLPETLDGSINLPKPAFEVFKKYLIDFYKSADYLVVVNPIFIPALEAYKIPRDKIMYIPNYVSKVDFFKKSKKEIENLKKEIGVTKNDFVVLGVGQVQTRKGVLDFVEVAKEMPETTFIWCGGFSFGAITDGYKDLKKVFENPPANVKFLGIIPRDKMNDMYNIADVLFMPSYNELFPMSILEASNTEVPILLRDLDLYENILFGNYLKGTNNDDFINRINLLKAKDKKYEEYSKKSKNISDFYSKENVLKIWKDFYLKIYQEDLCNHLVFLEKTNKEMDKIIAGKKRALIKGSNSKKSIYSSTKKGDLLYFVTKGNRYIECKALTKEVYKTEKLDPEQALEFLLKHQSDLNLSATKIKKYAHKKYLTLIKFDEVEVIEPLKRIECEYLNVDDWLNINKDIEKE
;
A
#
# COMPACT_ATOMS: atom_id res chain seq x y z
N MET A 1 16.14 1.55 -20.70
CA MET A 1 14.82 0.89 -20.62
C MET A 1 13.77 1.96 -20.81
N GLU A 2 12.65 1.62 -21.45
CA GLU A 2 11.47 2.48 -21.49
C GLU A 2 10.91 2.61 -20.06
N LYS A 3 10.47 3.80 -19.67
CA LYS A 3 9.87 4.02 -18.33
C LYS A 3 8.49 3.38 -18.27
N ILE A 4 8.10 2.89 -17.10
CA ILE A 4 6.76 2.35 -16.87
C ILE A 4 5.79 3.52 -16.74
N SER A 5 4.73 3.54 -17.56
CA SER A 5 3.74 4.61 -17.55
C SER A 5 2.69 4.40 -16.46
N ILE A 6 2.51 5.41 -15.60
CA ILE A 6 1.48 5.42 -14.56
C ILE A 6 0.53 6.57 -14.84
N ASN A 7 -0.75 6.27 -15.03
CA ASN A 7 -1.79 7.29 -15.17
C ASN A 7 -2.58 7.41 -13.86
N MET A 8 -2.40 8.53 -13.15
CA MET A 8 -3.09 8.82 -11.90
C MET A 8 -4.35 9.64 -12.18
N LEU A 9 -5.52 9.08 -11.83
CA LEU A 9 -6.84 9.67 -12.08
C LEU A 9 -7.42 10.23 -10.79
N SER A 10 -7.74 11.53 -10.80
CA SER A 10 -8.31 12.22 -9.65
C SER A 10 -9.13 13.43 -10.09
N LYS A 11 -10.24 13.69 -9.40
CA LYS A 11 -10.90 15.01 -9.38
C LYS A 11 -10.84 15.69 -8.01
N ALA A 12 -10.01 15.21 -7.09
CA ALA A 12 -9.94 15.75 -5.73
C ALA A 12 -9.55 17.25 -5.70
N ASP A 13 -8.85 17.72 -6.74
CA ASP A 13 -8.41 19.11 -6.91
C ASP A 13 -9.56 20.09 -7.21
N SER A 14 -10.77 19.57 -7.48
CA SER A 14 -11.93 20.39 -7.86
C SER A 14 -12.73 20.94 -6.67
N VAL A 15 -12.39 20.55 -5.43
CA VAL A 15 -13.05 21.03 -4.20
C VAL A 15 -11.99 21.33 -3.13
N GLU A 16 -11.76 22.61 -2.84
CA GLU A 16 -10.83 23.05 -1.78
C GLU A 16 -11.25 22.53 -0.39
N GLY A 17 -10.28 22.15 0.44
CA GLY A 17 -10.50 21.87 1.87
C GLY A 17 -10.80 20.42 2.25
N GLN A 18 -10.75 19.46 1.32
CA GLN A 18 -10.83 18.03 1.66
C GLN A 18 -9.43 17.42 1.82
N GLY A 19 -9.16 16.77 2.96
CA GLY A 19 -7.87 16.10 3.24
C GLY A 19 -7.50 14.97 2.26
N VAL A 20 -8.45 14.53 1.43
CA VAL A 20 -8.24 13.59 0.32
C VAL A 20 -7.43 14.25 -0.82
N GLY A 21 -7.68 15.52 -1.13
CA GLY A 21 -6.98 16.25 -2.19
C GLY A 21 -5.51 16.50 -1.86
N SER A 22 -5.19 16.86 -0.61
CA SER A 22 -3.80 17.03 -0.19
C SER A 22 -3.00 15.73 -0.24
N ALA A 23 -3.59 14.61 0.21
CA ALA A 23 -2.95 13.29 0.16
C ALA A 23 -2.69 12.83 -1.28
N TYR A 24 -3.61 13.10 -2.21
CA TYR A 24 -3.42 12.86 -3.64
C TYR A 24 -2.23 13.64 -4.20
N LEU A 25 -2.20 14.96 -4.01
CA LEU A 25 -1.13 15.82 -4.54
C LEU A 25 0.24 15.44 -3.97
N GLU A 26 0.30 15.12 -2.67
CA GLU A 26 1.54 14.66 -2.03
C GLU A 26 2.02 13.33 -2.61
N GLN A 27 1.13 12.37 -2.85
CA GLN A 27 1.51 11.09 -3.47
C GLN A 27 1.95 11.26 -4.93
N VAL A 28 1.23 12.05 -5.72
CA VAL A 28 1.62 12.37 -7.12
C VAL A 28 3.02 12.97 -7.14
N LYS A 29 3.26 13.97 -6.27
CA LYS A 29 4.57 14.62 -6.15
C LYS A 29 5.65 13.64 -5.70
N LEU A 30 5.35 12.77 -4.74
CA LEU A 30 6.28 11.75 -4.23
C LEU A 30 6.83 10.87 -5.35
N ILE A 31 5.94 10.36 -6.22
CA ILE A 31 6.34 9.46 -7.31
C ILE A 31 6.98 10.25 -8.46
N THR A 32 6.39 11.39 -8.84
CA THR A 32 6.88 12.20 -9.96
C THR A 32 8.27 12.75 -9.70
N GLU A 33 8.59 13.16 -8.48
CA GLU A 33 9.92 13.66 -8.12
C GLU A 33 10.88 12.53 -7.75
N GLY A 34 10.42 11.56 -6.96
CA GLY A 34 11.26 10.54 -6.31
C GLY A 34 11.54 9.29 -7.14
N ALA A 35 10.80 9.06 -8.22
CA ALA A 35 10.93 7.85 -9.04
C ALA A 35 10.81 8.14 -10.55
N SER A 36 11.12 9.36 -10.99
CA SER A 36 11.09 9.76 -12.39
C SER A 36 12.08 9.02 -13.28
N ASP A 37 13.10 8.38 -12.70
CA ASP A 37 14.04 7.50 -13.39
C ASP A 37 13.39 6.19 -13.86
N ILE A 38 12.32 5.75 -13.19
CA ILE A 38 11.63 4.47 -13.43
C ILE A 38 10.23 4.68 -14.03
N PHE A 39 9.50 5.67 -13.55
CA PHE A 39 8.10 5.90 -13.91
C PHE A 39 7.90 7.17 -14.74
N GLU A 40 7.01 7.09 -15.72
CA GLU A 40 6.44 8.25 -16.39
C GLU A 40 5.02 8.47 -15.84
N VAL A 41 4.85 9.47 -14.97
CA VAL A 41 3.55 9.81 -14.37
C VAL A 41 2.78 10.74 -15.31
N ARG A 42 1.54 10.35 -15.63
CA ARG A 42 0.56 11.14 -16.38
C ARG A 42 -0.67 11.36 -15.50
N ILE A 43 -1.34 12.50 -15.67
CA ILE A 43 -2.49 12.88 -14.85
C ILE A 43 -3.72 12.97 -15.74
N ASN A 44 -4.79 12.26 -15.38
CA ASN A 44 -6.08 12.30 -16.07
C ASN A 44 -5.97 12.09 -17.60
N ASP A 45 -5.00 11.28 -18.05
CA ASP A 45 -4.77 11.02 -19.48
C ASP A 45 -5.75 9.97 -20.01
N TRP A 46 -6.25 10.16 -21.23
CA TRP A 46 -7.14 9.22 -21.90
C TRP A 46 -6.39 8.09 -22.62
N LYS A 47 -5.08 8.23 -22.83
CA LYS A 47 -4.24 7.17 -23.39
C LYS A 47 -4.18 5.95 -22.47
N ASP A 48 -3.80 4.81 -23.06
CA ASP A 48 -3.45 3.61 -22.28
C ASP A 48 -2.15 3.87 -21.50
N ALA A 49 -2.04 3.25 -20.33
CA ALA A 49 -0.85 3.24 -19.48
C ALA A 49 -0.65 1.83 -18.92
N ASP A 50 0.57 1.51 -18.50
CA ASP A 50 0.90 0.21 -17.90
C ASP A 50 0.20 0.03 -16.56
N ILE A 51 0.06 1.13 -15.82
CA ILE A 51 -0.66 1.20 -14.54
C ILE A 51 -1.65 2.37 -14.58
N VAL A 52 -2.89 2.11 -14.16
CA VAL A 52 -3.93 3.13 -13.98
C VAL A 52 -4.32 3.19 -12.51
N HIS A 53 -4.00 4.30 -11.85
CA HIS A 53 -4.22 4.49 -10.43
C HIS A 53 -5.38 5.45 -10.17
N HIS A 54 -6.48 4.92 -9.67
CA HIS A 54 -7.74 5.63 -9.41
C HIS A 54 -7.76 6.15 -7.97
N HIS A 55 -7.64 7.46 -7.80
CA HIS A 55 -7.71 8.11 -6.47
C HIS A 55 -9.13 8.52 -6.07
N THR A 56 -10.01 8.67 -7.05
CA THR A 56 -11.39 9.08 -6.84
C THR A 56 -12.34 8.14 -7.58
N ILE A 57 -13.59 8.07 -7.10
CA ILE A 57 -14.56 7.04 -7.46
C ILE A 57 -15.59 7.50 -8.51
N GLU A 58 -15.33 8.55 -9.28
CA GLU A 58 -16.33 9.07 -10.21
C GLU A 58 -16.66 8.05 -11.32
N PRO A 59 -17.88 8.08 -11.88
CA PRO A 59 -18.28 7.15 -12.94
C PRO A 59 -17.34 7.11 -14.14
N ILE A 60 -16.65 8.22 -14.43
CA ILE A 60 -15.66 8.30 -15.50
C ILE A 60 -14.40 7.47 -15.21
N ASN A 61 -13.94 7.46 -13.96
CA ASN A 61 -12.83 6.61 -13.51
C ASN A 61 -13.26 5.14 -13.55
N TYR A 62 -14.51 4.85 -13.20
CA TYR A 62 -15.04 3.49 -13.30
C TYR A 62 -15.09 3.00 -14.76
N LEU A 63 -15.51 3.86 -15.69
CA LEU A 63 -15.48 3.56 -17.12
C LEU A 63 -14.05 3.35 -17.63
N LYS A 64 -13.11 4.20 -17.19
CA LYS A 64 -11.69 4.07 -17.53
C LYS A 64 -11.10 2.77 -17.01
N MET A 65 -11.46 2.36 -15.78
CA MET A 65 -11.07 1.08 -15.20
C MET A 65 -11.48 -0.08 -16.10
N LYS A 66 -12.75 -0.12 -16.53
CA LYS A 66 -13.30 -1.17 -17.41
C LYS A 66 -12.73 -1.19 -18.83
N THR A 67 -12.11 -0.11 -19.29
CA THR A 67 -11.62 0.03 -20.68
C THR A 67 -10.09 0.02 -20.78
N SER A 68 -9.40 0.25 -19.67
CA SER A 68 -7.94 0.22 -19.60
C SER A 68 -7.37 -1.19 -19.86
N LYS A 69 -6.14 -1.24 -20.37
CA LYS A 69 -5.42 -2.49 -20.65
C LYS A 69 -4.31 -2.82 -19.65
N GLY A 70 -3.93 -1.84 -18.82
CA GLY A 70 -2.92 -2.00 -17.77
C GLY A 70 -3.56 -2.35 -16.42
N VAL A 71 -2.71 -2.48 -15.41
CA VAL A 71 -3.12 -2.83 -14.04
C VAL A 71 -3.89 -1.68 -13.40
N ASN A 72 -5.08 -1.96 -12.90
CA ASN A 72 -5.93 -1.00 -12.21
C ASN A 72 -5.74 -1.05 -10.70
N ILE A 73 -5.38 0.08 -10.12
CA ILE A 73 -5.23 0.24 -8.68
C ILE A 73 -6.26 1.25 -8.21
N CYS A 74 -6.97 0.98 -7.13
CA CYS A 74 -7.83 1.99 -6.50
C CYS A 74 -7.28 2.38 -5.12
N TYR A 75 -7.18 3.69 -4.89
CA TYR A 75 -6.82 4.25 -3.59
C TYR A 75 -8.08 4.44 -2.74
N VAL A 76 -8.17 3.72 -1.62
CA VAL A 76 -9.35 3.68 -0.77
C VAL A 76 -9.21 4.69 0.35
N HIS A 77 -9.94 5.81 0.21
CA HIS A 77 -9.98 6.87 1.21
C HIS A 77 -11.11 6.72 2.23
N PHE A 78 -12.18 6.00 1.88
CA PHE A 78 -13.36 5.81 2.72
C PHE A 78 -14.11 4.53 2.36
N LEU A 79 -14.92 4.06 3.30
CA LEU A 79 -15.82 2.92 3.15
C LEU A 79 -17.28 3.37 3.33
N PRO A 80 -18.27 2.57 2.86
CA PRO A 80 -19.69 2.85 3.08
C PRO A 80 -20.04 3.25 4.53
N GLU A 81 -19.46 2.57 5.52
CA GLU A 81 -19.72 2.78 6.94
C GLU A 81 -19.14 4.11 7.44
N THR A 82 -18.02 4.54 6.87
CA THR A 82 -17.40 5.83 7.23
C THR A 82 -18.20 7.04 6.71
N LEU A 83 -19.12 6.81 5.78
CA LEU A 83 -20.00 7.82 5.22
C LEU A 83 -21.35 7.90 5.93
N ASP A 84 -21.70 6.90 6.75
CA ASP A 84 -22.91 6.91 7.57
C ASP A 84 -22.87 8.13 8.52
N GLY A 85 -23.82 9.05 8.35
CA GLY A 85 -23.88 10.30 9.11
C GLY A 85 -23.02 11.44 8.57
N SER A 86 -22.13 11.18 7.61
CA SER A 86 -21.27 12.20 6.97
C SER A 86 -21.86 12.77 5.68
N ILE A 87 -22.75 12.03 5.01
CA ILE A 87 -23.40 12.45 3.76
C ILE A 87 -24.92 12.58 3.98
N ASN A 88 -25.49 13.71 3.57
CA ASN A 88 -26.93 13.94 3.60
C ASN A 88 -27.58 13.51 2.28
N LEU A 89 -27.81 12.20 2.11
CA LEU A 89 -28.53 11.63 0.98
C LEU A 89 -29.78 10.86 1.45
N PRO A 90 -30.88 10.84 0.67
CA PRO A 90 -32.02 9.98 0.95
C PRO A 90 -31.58 8.51 1.03
N LYS A 91 -32.09 7.76 2.03
CA LYS A 91 -31.68 6.37 2.30
C LYS A 91 -31.60 5.48 1.04
N PRO A 92 -32.58 5.47 0.11
CA PRO A 92 -32.49 4.64 -1.09
C PRO A 92 -31.33 5.02 -2.03
N ALA A 93 -31.10 6.33 -2.20
CA ALA A 93 -30.00 6.83 -3.03
C ALA A 93 -28.64 6.49 -2.40
N PHE A 94 -28.56 6.54 -1.08
CA PHE A 94 -27.35 6.19 -0.34
C PHE A 94 -27.04 4.69 -0.43
N GLU A 95 -28.04 3.81 -0.33
CA GLU A 95 -27.84 2.37 -0.55
C GLU A 95 -27.37 2.03 -1.98
N VAL A 96 -27.87 2.74 -2.99
CA VAL A 96 -27.37 2.62 -4.37
C VAL A 96 -25.92 3.07 -4.46
N PHE A 97 -25.57 4.18 -3.81
CA PHE A 97 -24.20 4.68 -3.76
C PHE A 97 -23.25 3.71 -3.06
N LYS A 98 -23.66 3.09 -1.94
CA LYS A 98 -22.88 2.06 -1.24
C LYS A 98 -22.59 0.87 -2.16
N LYS A 99 -23.60 0.38 -2.89
CA LYS A 99 -23.42 -0.71 -3.87
C LYS A 99 -22.45 -0.31 -4.98
N TYR A 100 -22.63 0.87 -5.57
CA TYR A 100 -21.72 1.42 -6.57
C TYR A 100 -20.28 1.46 -6.07
N LEU A 101 -20.06 1.93 -4.84
CA LEU A 101 -18.74 2.05 -4.23
C LEU A 101 -18.06 0.69 -4.08
N ILE A 102 -18.77 -0.31 -3.60
CA ILE A 102 -18.25 -1.67 -3.46
C ILE A 102 -17.98 -2.31 -4.82
N ASP A 103 -18.85 -2.10 -5.80
CA ASP A 103 -18.64 -2.59 -7.17
C ASP A 103 -17.42 -1.94 -7.83
N PHE A 104 -17.18 -0.65 -7.55
CA PHE A 104 -15.98 0.06 -7.99
C PHE A 104 -14.72 -0.58 -7.41
N TYR A 105 -14.68 -0.79 -6.08
CA TYR A 105 -13.54 -1.42 -5.41
C TYR A 105 -13.30 -2.86 -5.90
N LYS A 106 -14.35 -3.64 -6.15
CA LYS A 106 -14.23 -5.00 -6.69
C LYS A 106 -13.72 -5.06 -8.12
N SER A 107 -13.81 -3.97 -8.87
CA SER A 107 -13.39 -3.92 -10.27
C SER A 107 -11.91 -3.58 -10.44
N ALA A 108 -11.22 -3.15 -9.38
CA ALA A 108 -9.78 -2.89 -9.40
C ALA A 108 -9.00 -4.21 -9.23
N ASP A 109 -7.81 -4.27 -9.83
CA ASP A 109 -6.88 -5.40 -9.66
C ASP A 109 -6.27 -5.39 -8.26
N TYR A 110 -5.93 -4.19 -7.77
CA TYR A 110 -5.44 -3.98 -6.41
C TYR A 110 -6.13 -2.78 -5.75
N LEU A 111 -6.27 -2.85 -4.43
CA LEU A 111 -6.70 -1.74 -3.58
C LEU A 111 -5.54 -1.29 -2.71
N VAL A 112 -5.30 0.01 -2.62
CA VAL A 112 -4.35 0.57 -1.66
C VAL A 112 -5.14 1.32 -0.59
N VAL A 113 -4.93 0.96 0.68
CA VAL A 113 -5.52 1.62 1.84
C VAL A 113 -4.47 2.47 2.57
N VAL A 114 -4.86 3.64 3.06
CA VAL A 114 -4.02 4.48 3.93
C VAL A 114 -4.19 4.19 5.42
N ASN A 115 -5.24 3.45 5.77
CA ASN A 115 -5.52 3.02 7.13
C ASN A 115 -5.77 1.51 7.14
N PRO A 116 -4.97 0.71 7.86
CA PRO A 116 -5.12 -0.74 7.89
C PRO A 116 -6.47 -1.18 8.47
N ILE A 117 -7.20 -0.32 9.20
CA ILE A 117 -8.54 -0.63 9.71
C ILE A 117 -9.56 -0.90 8.59
N PHE A 118 -9.30 -0.42 7.37
CA PHE A 118 -10.18 -0.69 6.24
C PHE A 118 -10.04 -2.11 5.68
N ILE A 119 -8.94 -2.81 5.98
CA ILE A 119 -8.66 -4.14 5.41
C ILE A 119 -9.74 -5.15 5.81
N PRO A 120 -10.07 -5.37 7.10
CA PRO A 120 -11.08 -6.35 7.49
C PRO A 120 -12.48 -6.03 6.93
N ALA A 121 -12.81 -4.74 6.82
CA ALA A 121 -14.08 -4.31 6.25
C ALA A 121 -14.15 -4.60 4.73
N LEU A 122 -13.07 -4.35 3.99
CA LEU A 122 -12.98 -4.72 2.57
C LEU A 122 -13.04 -6.25 2.37
N GLU A 123 -12.41 -7.03 3.24
CA GLU A 123 -12.51 -8.50 3.22
C GLU A 123 -13.94 -8.99 3.47
N ALA A 124 -14.68 -8.33 4.38
CA ALA A 124 -16.09 -8.62 4.62
C ALA A 124 -16.95 -8.41 3.36
N TYR A 125 -16.55 -7.49 2.48
CA TYR A 125 -17.15 -7.29 1.15
C TYR A 125 -16.76 -8.34 0.10
N LYS A 126 -16.00 -9.39 0.49
CA LYS A 126 -15.48 -10.47 -0.38
C LYS A 126 -14.42 -9.99 -1.37
N ILE A 127 -13.64 -8.98 -0.98
CA ILE A 127 -12.44 -8.59 -1.72
C ILE A 127 -11.26 -9.42 -1.17
N PRO A 128 -10.52 -10.15 -2.01
CA PRO A 128 -9.38 -10.98 -1.56
C PRO A 128 -8.30 -10.18 -0.83
N ARG A 129 -7.74 -10.77 0.25
CA ARG A 129 -6.75 -10.11 1.12
C ARG A 129 -5.49 -9.69 0.38
N ASP A 130 -5.02 -10.54 -0.53
CA ASP A 130 -3.83 -10.37 -1.36
C ASP A 130 -3.94 -9.19 -2.34
N LYS A 131 -5.17 -8.76 -2.66
CA LYS A 131 -5.43 -7.56 -3.46
C LYS A 131 -5.38 -6.26 -2.66
N ILE A 132 -5.38 -6.32 -1.32
CA ILE A 132 -5.46 -5.13 -0.46
C ILE A 132 -4.09 -4.80 0.13
N MET A 133 -3.51 -3.68 -0.27
CA MET A 133 -2.19 -3.24 0.16
C MET A 133 -2.29 -2.04 1.09
N TYR A 134 -1.62 -2.10 2.25
CA TYR A 134 -1.46 -0.94 3.10
C TYR A 134 -0.24 -0.14 2.64
N ILE A 135 -0.47 1.09 2.16
CA ILE A 135 0.60 2.05 1.87
C ILE A 135 0.20 3.39 2.49
N PRO A 136 0.87 3.82 3.58
CA PRO A 136 0.51 5.06 4.26
C PRO A 136 1.00 6.29 3.51
N ASN A 137 0.51 7.45 3.96
CA ASN A 137 1.14 8.73 3.65
C ASN A 137 2.44 8.88 4.43
N TYR A 138 3.39 9.64 3.89
CA TYR A 138 4.61 9.98 4.62
C TYR A 138 4.39 11.15 5.57
N VAL A 139 5.27 11.29 6.56
CA VAL A 139 5.34 12.46 7.43
C VAL A 139 6.59 13.26 7.08
N SER A 140 6.41 14.57 6.85
CA SER A 140 7.49 15.46 6.42
C SER A 140 8.53 15.64 7.52
N LYS A 141 9.74 15.10 7.30
CA LYS A 141 10.92 15.37 8.13
C LYS A 141 11.46 16.81 7.98
N VAL A 142 10.91 17.59 7.05
CA VAL A 142 11.20 19.03 6.90
C VAL A 142 10.31 19.85 7.83
N ASP A 143 9.06 19.43 8.01
CA ASP A 143 8.10 20.12 8.87
C ASP A 143 8.30 19.72 10.34
N PHE A 144 8.56 18.43 10.58
CA PHE A 144 8.75 17.84 11.90
C PHE A 144 10.17 17.28 12.01
N PHE A 145 10.98 17.89 12.87
CA PHE A 145 12.39 17.57 13.01
C PHE A 145 12.88 17.94 14.41
N LYS A 146 13.95 17.27 14.84
CA LYS A 146 14.62 17.60 16.10
C LYS A 146 15.27 18.98 16.05
N LYS A 147 14.91 19.82 17.00
CA LYS A 147 15.53 21.13 17.24
C LYS A 147 16.77 21.01 18.12
N SER A 148 17.62 22.03 18.07
CA SER A 148 18.77 22.10 18.96
C SER A 148 18.34 22.31 20.42
N LYS A 149 19.17 21.90 21.37
CA LYS A 149 18.91 22.09 22.82
C LYS A 149 18.62 23.55 23.17
N LYS A 150 19.33 24.49 22.55
CA LYS A 150 19.16 25.94 22.78
C LYS A 150 17.78 26.44 22.31
N GLU A 151 17.31 25.96 21.15
CA GLU A 151 15.98 26.29 20.67
C GLU A 151 14.91 25.73 21.61
N ILE A 152 15.07 24.48 22.07
CA ILE A 152 14.14 23.84 23.01
C ILE A 152 14.08 24.60 24.34
N GLU A 153 15.23 25.02 24.88
CA GLU A 153 15.30 25.83 26.12
C GLU A 153 14.58 27.17 25.96
N ASN A 154 14.73 27.84 24.81
CA ASN A 154 14.03 29.08 24.51
C ASN A 154 12.51 28.85 24.42
N LEU A 155 12.08 27.80 23.71
CA LEU A 155 10.67 27.44 23.59
C LEU A 155 10.05 27.14 24.96
N LYS A 156 10.72 26.35 25.81
CA LYS A 156 10.26 26.09 27.19
C LYS A 156 10.07 27.40 27.95
N LYS A 157 11.01 28.34 27.84
CA LYS A 157 10.92 29.66 28.49
C LYS A 157 9.73 30.48 28.00
N GLU A 158 9.44 30.49 26.69
CA GLU A 158 8.32 31.24 26.09
C GLU A 158 6.95 30.81 26.65
N ILE A 159 6.78 29.53 26.96
CA ILE A 159 5.54 28.98 27.52
C ILE A 159 5.58 28.82 29.06
N GLY A 160 6.59 29.39 29.72
CA GLY A 160 6.75 29.39 31.17
C GLY A 160 7.01 28.01 31.77
N VAL A 161 7.81 27.19 31.09
CA VAL A 161 8.30 25.88 31.54
C VAL A 161 9.79 25.98 31.83
N THR A 162 10.26 25.40 32.94
CA THR A 162 11.66 25.45 33.30
C THR A 162 12.47 24.41 32.52
N LYS A 163 13.78 24.65 32.36
CA LYS A 163 14.68 23.73 31.64
C LYS A 163 14.74 22.32 32.24
N ASN A 164 14.46 22.19 33.54
CA ASN A 164 14.54 20.93 34.29
C ASN A 164 13.19 20.22 34.39
N ASP A 165 12.09 20.87 33.98
CA ASP A 165 10.77 20.26 34.05
C ASP A 165 10.69 19.09 33.07
N PHE A 166 10.16 17.96 33.56
CA PHE A 166 9.77 16.84 32.73
C PHE A 166 8.39 17.14 32.14
N VAL A 167 8.31 17.21 30.81
CA VAL A 167 7.12 17.65 30.08
C VAL A 167 6.39 16.46 29.46
N VAL A 168 5.15 16.25 29.90
CA VAL A 168 4.20 15.31 29.32
C VAL A 168 3.28 16.06 28.37
N LEU A 169 3.33 15.72 27.08
CA LEU A 169 2.55 16.40 26.05
C LEU A 169 1.35 15.54 25.62
N GLY A 170 0.14 16.08 25.75
CA GLY A 170 -1.07 15.60 25.08
C GLY A 170 -1.38 16.43 23.85
N VAL A 171 -1.87 15.80 22.79
CA VAL A 171 -2.25 16.49 21.54
C VAL A 171 -3.61 15.99 21.07
N GLY A 172 -4.51 16.92 20.74
CA GLY A 172 -5.79 16.60 20.13
C GLY A 172 -6.91 17.53 20.57
N GLN A 173 -8.03 17.46 19.85
CA GLN A 173 -9.25 18.18 20.23
C GLN A 173 -9.67 17.80 21.66
N VAL A 174 -10.18 18.78 22.41
CA VAL A 174 -10.65 18.56 23.77
C VAL A 174 -12.01 17.85 23.71
N GLN A 175 -11.98 16.52 23.78
CA GLN A 175 -13.12 15.62 23.59
C GLN A 175 -12.99 14.39 24.50
N THR A 176 -14.12 13.82 24.94
CA THR A 176 -14.15 12.63 25.82
C THR A 176 -13.35 11.47 25.22
N ARG A 177 -13.56 11.18 23.93
CA ARG A 177 -12.87 10.08 23.22
C ARG A 177 -11.34 10.20 23.22
N LYS A 178 -10.80 11.41 23.39
CA LYS A 178 -9.34 11.65 23.44
C LYS A 178 -8.73 11.39 24.82
N GLY A 179 -9.57 11.16 25.84
CA GLY A 179 -9.10 10.83 27.20
C GLY A 179 -8.56 12.04 27.98
N VAL A 180 -8.98 13.25 27.66
CA VAL A 180 -8.49 14.48 28.32
C VAL A 180 -8.68 14.43 29.83
N LEU A 181 -9.79 13.86 30.32
CA LEU A 181 -10.02 13.71 31.76
C LEU A 181 -8.98 12.79 32.39
N ASP A 182 -8.66 11.66 31.78
CA ASP A 182 -7.60 10.75 32.29
C ASP A 182 -6.23 11.42 32.27
N PHE A 183 -5.94 12.22 31.24
CA PHE A 183 -4.73 13.03 31.19
C PHE A 183 -4.63 13.99 32.40
N VAL A 184 -5.74 14.63 32.75
CA VAL A 184 -5.82 15.55 33.90
C VAL A 184 -5.75 14.79 35.24
N GLU A 185 -6.40 13.63 35.36
CA GLU A 185 -6.33 12.82 36.58
C GLU A 185 -4.92 12.28 36.82
N VAL A 186 -4.24 11.79 35.78
CA VAL A 186 -2.82 11.40 35.86
C VAL A 186 -1.95 12.59 36.29
N ALA A 187 -2.24 13.79 35.79
CA ALA A 187 -1.49 14.99 36.16
C ALA A 187 -1.67 15.37 37.65
N LYS A 188 -2.88 15.23 38.21
CA LYS A 188 -3.15 15.51 39.63
C LYS A 188 -2.33 14.62 40.57
N GLU A 189 -2.13 13.37 40.19
CA GLU A 189 -1.31 12.40 40.93
C GLU A 189 0.20 12.59 40.73
N MET A 190 0.61 13.51 39.84
CA MET A 190 2.01 13.80 39.51
C MET A 190 2.32 15.32 39.58
N PRO A 191 2.11 15.98 40.74
CA PRO A 191 2.16 17.45 40.88
C PRO A 191 3.53 18.08 40.53
N GLU A 192 4.61 17.31 40.58
CA GLU A 192 5.97 17.72 40.23
C GLU A 192 6.30 17.61 38.73
N THR A 193 5.38 17.06 37.93
CA THR A 193 5.55 16.85 36.49
C THR A 193 4.71 17.87 35.72
N THR A 194 5.26 18.45 34.65
CA THR A 194 4.53 19.43 33.83
C THR A 194 3.73 18.72 32.74
N PHE A 195 2.42 18.95 32.71
CA PHE A 195 1.52 18.43 31.69
C PHE A 195 1.06 19.55 30.77
N ILE A 196 1.16 19.34 29.47
CA ILE A 196 0.76 20.32 28.45
C ILE A 196 -0.19 19.65 27.49
N TRP A 197 -1.36 20.25 27.27
CA TRP A 197 -2.31 19.79 26.26
C TRP A 197 -2.38 20.80 25.11
N CYS A 198 -1.99 20.37 23.91
CA CYS A 198 -2.11 21.13 22.67
C CYS A 198 -3.39 20.72 21.94
N GLY A 199 -4.40 21.57 22.04
CA GLY A 199 -5.69 21.44 21.38
C GLY A 199 -6.80 22.11 22.17
N GLY A 200 -7.94 22.34 21.51
CA GLY A 200 -9.09 23.03 22.08
C GLY A 200 -10.42 22.43 21.63
N PHE A 201 -11.52 23.10 21.97
CA PHE A 201 -12.85 22.76 21.49
C PHE A 201 -13.05 23.25 20.06
N SER A 202 -13.22 22.34 19.09
CA SER A 202 -13.51 22.72 17.70
C SER A 202 -15.00 22.95 17.42
N PHE A 203 -15.90 22.43 18.27
CA PHE A 203 -17.36 22.49 18.04
C PHE A 203 -18.13 23.12 19.22
N GLY A 204 -17.43 23.82 20.12
CA GLY A 204 -18.04 24.46 21.28
C GLY A 204 -18.91 23.51 22.10
N ALA A 205 -20.13 23.95 22.45
CA ALA A 205 -21.06 23.18 23.28
C ALA A 205 -21.60 21.88 22.64
N ILE A 206 -21.41 21.68 21.33
CA ILE A 206 -21.77 20.44 20.61
C ILE A 206 -20.72 19.34 20.85
N THR A 207 -19.59 19.69 21.47
CA THR A 207 -18.53 18.73 21.79
C THR A 207 -19.01 17.70 22.82
N ASP A 208 -18.75 16.42 22.57
CA ASP A 208 -19.04 15.38 23.55
C ASP A 208 -18.26 15.58 24.86
N GLY A 209 -18.92 15.39 26.00
CA GLY A 209 -18.36 15.65 27.34
C GLY A 209 -18.07 17.11 27.67
N TYR A 210 -18.55 18.07 26.85
CA TYR A 210 -18.19 19.49 26.96
C TYR A 210 -18.28 20.07 28.37
N LYS A 211 -19.33 19.75 29.14
CA LYS A 211 -19.52 20.33 30.48
C LYS A 211 -18.37 20.02 31.45
N ASP A 212 -17.91 18.78 31.48
CA ASP A 212 -16.86 18.37 32.42
C ASP A 212 -15.48 18.73 31.89
N LEU A 213 -15.27 18.61 30.58
CA LEU A 213 -14.05 19.05 29.91
C LEU A 213 -13.84 20.56 30.05
N LYS A 214 -14.91 21.36 29.96
CA LYS A 214 -14.83 22.81 30.11
C LYS A 214 -14.35 23.21 31.50
N LYS A 215 -14.80 22.53 32.56
CA LYS A 215 -14.38 22.81 33.94
C LYS A 215 -12.86 22.64 34.09
N VAL A 216 -12.30 21.54 33.61
CA VAL A 216 -10.86 21.29 33.69
C VAL A 216 -10.05 22.15 32.73
N PHE A 217 -10.63 22.53 31.59
CA PHE A 217 -9.99 23.40 30.61
C PHE A 217 -9.88 24.86 31.11
N GLU A 218 -10.93 25.39 31.75
CA GLU A 218 -10.97 26.75 32.29
C GLU A 218 -10.27 26.87 33.65
N ASN A 219 -10.25 25.80 34.44
CA ASN A 219 -9.59 25.75 35.74
C ASN A 219 -8.73 24.47 35.88
N PRO A 220 -7.60 24.38 35.15
CA PRO A 220 -6.73 23.21 35.18
C PRO A 220 -5.98 23.09 36.52
N PRO A 221 -5.53 21.88 36.89
CA PRO A 221 -4.53 21.72 37.96
C PRO A 221 -3.29 22.58 37.72
N ALA A 222 -2.59 22.97 38.79
CA ALA A 222 -1.46 23.91 38.72
C ALA A 222 -0.32 23.45 37.80
N ASN A 223 -0.15 22.13 37.63
CA ASN A 223 0.85 21.52 36.77
C ASN A 223 0.34 21.17 35.36
N VAL A 224 -0.89 21.55 35.01
CA VAL A 224 -1.51 21.32 33.69
C VAL A 224 -1.67 22.64 32.94
N LYS A 225 -1.20 22.69 31.69
CA LYS A 225 -1.39 23.84 30.79
C LYS A 225 -2.16 23.42 29.54
N PHE A 226 -3.34 23.99 29.34
CA PHE A 226 -4.04 23.93 28.06
C PHE A 226 -3.59 25.11 27.19
N LEU A 227 -2.92 24.83 26.07
CA LEU A 227 -2.43 25.88 25.16
C LEU A 227 -3.43 26.22 24.05
N GLY A 228 -4.58 25.56 24.02
CA GLY A 228 -5.58 25.73 22.96
C GLY A 228 -5.12 25.16 21.62
N ILE A 229 -5.75 25.59 20.53
CA ILE A 229 -5.46 25.09 19.18
C ILE A 229 -4.14 25.72 18.70
N ILE A 230 -3.13 24.88 18.50
CA ILE A 230 -1.83 25.30 17.97
C ILE A 230 -1.83 25.13 16.44
N PRO A 231 -1.40 26.14 15.66
CA PRO A 231 -1.22 26.00 14.22
C PRO A 231 -0.25 24.86 13.87
N ARG A 232 -0.53 24.12 12.80
CA ARG A 232 0.23 22.91 12.44
C ARG A 232 1.72 23.18 12.24
N ASP A 233 2.08 24.32 11.63
CA ASP A 233 3.46 24.76 11.42
C ASP A 233 4.22 25.05 12.72
N LYS A 234 3.50 25.23 13.85
CA LYS A 234 4.05 25.40 15.20
C LYS A 234 4.05 24.12 16.03
N MET A 235 3.43 23.04 15.55
CA MET A 235 3.38 21.78 16.30
C MET A 235 4.76 21.13 16.47
N ASN A 236 5.70 21.34 15.54
CA ASN A 236 7.07 20.87 15.71
C ASN A 236 7.73 21.44 16.97
N ASP A 237 7.45 22.70 17.32
CA ASP A 237 7.95 23.30 18.56
C ASP A 237 7.42 22.54 19.78
N MET A 238 6.13 22.20 19.77
CA MET A 238 5.47 21.48 20.88
C MET A 238 5.99 20.05 21.02
N TYR A 239 6.23 19.34 19.92
CA TYR A 239 6.81 18.00 19.98
C TYR A 239 8.26 17.99 20.48
N ASN A 240 9.01 19.08 20.28
CA ASN A 240 10.40 19.19 20.71
C ASN A 240 10.57 19.58 22.19
N ILE A 241 9.60 20.28 22.80
CA ILE A 241 9.64 20.57 24.24
C ILE A 241 9.23 19.36 25.11
N ALA A 242 8.55 18.39 24.51
CA ALA A 242 8.02 17.22 25.20
C ALA A 242 9.13 16.24 25.55
N ASP A 243 9.06 15.68 26.76
CA ASP A 243 9.89 14.55 27.16
C ASP A 243 9.18 13.22 26.90
N VAL A 244 7.84 13.21 26.90
CA VAL A 244 6.99 12.08 26.48
C VAL A 244 5.71 12.62 25.82
N LEU A 245 5.29 12.01 24.71
CA LEU A 245 3.94 12.18 24.17
C LEU A 245 3.01 11.21 24.90
N PHE A 246 1.92 11.71 25.49
CA PHE A 246 0.93 10.92 26.20
C PHE A 246 -0.47 11.14 25.62
N MET A 247 -1.06 10.09 25.05
CA MET A 247 -2.41 10.11 24.48
C MET A 247 -3.28 8.96 25.03
N PRO A 248 -4.06 9.19 26.11
CA PRO A 248 -4.94 8.19 26.73
C PRO A 248 -6.27 8.02 25.97
N SER A 249 -6.26 8.16 24.64
CA SER A 249 -7.47 8.13 23.80
C SER A 249 -8.20 6.79 23.89
N TYR A 250 -9.53 6.83 23.95
CA TYR A 250 -10.41 5.66 23.94
C TYR A 250 -10.69 5.16 22.52
N ASN A 251 -10.58 6.04 21.53
CA ASN A 251 -10.78 5.70 20.13
C ASN A 251 -9.96 6.63 19.23
N GLU A 252 -9.36 6.07 18.19
CA GLU A 252 -8.62 6.78 17.13
C GLU A 252 -8.99 6.24 15.75
N LEU A 253 -8.72 7.02 14.70
CA LEU A 253 -8.82 6.57 13.32
C LEU A 253 -7.43 6.33 12.72
N PHE A 254 -6.69 7.41 12.47
CA PHE A 254 -5.29 7.33 12.06
C PHE A 254 -4.51 8.43 12.79
N PRO A 255 -3.51 8.08 13.62
CA PRO A 255 -2.97 8.99 14.61
C PRO A 255 -1.85 9.88 14.06
N MET A 256 -2.19 10.84 13.19
CA MET A 256 -1.20 11.73 12.58
C MET A 256 -0.32 12.46 13.60
N SER A 257 -0.87 12.94 14.71
CA SER A 257 -0.09 13.62 15.76
C SER A 257 0.98 12.72 16.39
N ILE A 258 0.73 11.41 16.47
CA ILE A 258 1.71 10.43 16.98
C ILE A 258 2.84 10.25 15.95
N LEU A 259 2.49 10.15 14.68
CA LEU A 259 3.48 10.03 13.60
C LEU A 259 4.32 11.30 13.45
N GLU A 260 3.71 12.48 13.58
CA GLU A 260 4.40 13.79 13.59
C GLU A 260 5.38 13.87 14.76
N ALA A 261 4.93 13.58 15.99
CA ALA A 261 5.78 13.55 17.19
C ALA A 261 6.96 12.56 17.05
N SER A 262 6.76 11.44 16.37
CA SER A 262 7.82 10.43 16.23
C SER A 262 9.10 10.97 15.54
N ASN A 263 8.98 12.01 14.72
CA ASN A 263 10.12 12.66 14.05
C ASN A 263 11.01 13.47 15.00
N THR A 264 10.55 13.76 16.23
CA THR A 264 11.39 14.32 17.29
C THR A 264 12.00 13.23 18.18
N GLU A 265 11.69 11.95 17.90
CA GLU A 265 12.11 10.76 18.64
C GLU A 265 11.74 10.81 20.13
N VAL A 266 10.66 11.53 20.46
CA VAL A 266 10.08 11.55 21.81
C VAL A 266 9.42 10.20 22.10
N PRO A 267 9.64 9.58 23.26
CA PRO A 267 8.87 8.41 23.68
C PRO A 267 7.36 8.65 23.60
N ILE A 268 6.61 7.61 23.21
CA ILE A 268 5.17 7.67 22.97
C ILE A 268 4.47 6.71 23.95
N LEU A 269 3.58 7.24 24.80
CA LEU A 269 2.73 6.49 25.73
C LEU A 269 1.27 6.61 25.31
N LEU A 270 0.64 5.47 25.03
CA LEU A 270 -0.73 5.41 24.53
C LEU A 270 -1.58 4.49 25.39
N ARG A 271 -2.90 4.72 25.37
CA ARG A 271 -3.84 3.69 25.80
C ARG A 271 -3.67 2.45 24.93
N ASP A 272 -3.75 1.27 25.53
CA ASP A 272 -3.72 0.01 24.78
C ASP A 272 -4.96 -0.11 23.89
N LEU A 273 -4.77 0.10 22.59
CA LEU A 273 -5.77 -0.02 21.54
C LEU A 273 -5.19 -0.89 20.42
N ASP A 274 -5.96 -1.88 19.95
CA ASP A 274 -5.55 -2.82 18.91
C ASP A 274 -5.14 -2.14 17.60
N LEU A 275 -5.78 -1.01 17.27
CA LEU A 275 -5.50 -0.23 16.07
C LEU A 275 -4.02 0.18 15.98
N TYR A 276 -3.39 0.53 17.10
CA TYR A 276 -2.02 1.03 17.10
C TYR A 276 -0.99 -0.04 16.72
N GLU A 277 -1.28 -1.33 16.90
CA GLU A 277 -0.34 -2.39 16.53
C GLU A 277 -0.03 -2.40 15.04
N ASN A 278 -1.07 -2.27 14.22
CA ASN A 278 -0.94 -2.28 12.76
C ASN A 278 -0.38 -0.96 12.19
N ILE A 279 -0.29 0.09 13.00
CA ILE A 279 0.18 1.42 12.58
C ILE A 279 1.59 1.69 13.12
N LEU A 280 1.85 1.35 14.38
CA LEU A 280 3.09 1.69 15.09
C LEU A 280 4.01 0.48 15.31
N PHE A 281 3.55 -0.73 14.97
CA PHE A 281 4.35 -1.96 14.99
C PHE A 281 5.00 -2.24 16.36
N GLY A 282 4.25 -2.04 17.44
CA GLY A 282 4.73 -2.21 18.83
C GLY A 282 5.79 -1.20 19.30
N ASN A 283 6.07 -0.13 18.56
CA ASN A 283 7.10 0.85 18.88
C ASN A 283 6.64 1.96 19.86
N TYR A 284 5.86 1.62 20.89
CA TYR A 284 5.31 2.56 21.87
C TYR A 284 5.15 1.93 23.26
N LEU A 285 4.93 2.75 24.28
CA LEU A 285 4.48 2.29 25.61
C LEU A 285 2.95 2.19 25.62
N LYS A 286 2.45 1.14 26.27
CA LYS A 286 1.04 0.92 26.50
C LYS A 286 0.70 1.14 27.97
N GLY A 287 -0.46 1.74 28.22
CA GLY A 287 -1.11 1.74 29.52
C GLY A 287 -2.59 1.41 29.41
N THR A 288 -3.14 0.77 30.44
CA THR A 288 -4.57 0.35 30.45
C THR A 288 -5.45 1.20 31.36
N ASN A 289 -4.87 1.86 32.36
CA ASN A 289 -5.54 2.73 33.34
C ASN A 289 -4.58 3.80 33.87
N ASN A 290 -5.08 4.71 34.71
CA ASN A 290 -4.33 5.86 35.22
C ASN A 290 -3.10 5.45 36.04
N ASP A 291 -3.19 4.43 36.89
CA ASP A 291 -2.05 3.93 37.66
C ASP A 291 -0.93 3.39 36.74
N ASP A 292 -1.31 2.65 35.69
CA ASP A 292 -0.35 2.19 34.70
C ASP A 292 0.28 3.36 33.93
N PHE A 293 -0.51 4.36 33.52
CA PHE A 293 0.03 5.56 32.86
C PHE A 293 1.06 6.29 33.75
N ILE A 294 0.76 6.49 35.03
CA ILE A 294 1.68 7.10 36.01
C ILE A 294 2.97 6.30 36.10
N ASN A 295 2.88 4.97 36.25
CA ASN A 295 4.04 4.09 36.31
C ASN A 295 4.90 4.17 35.04
N ARG A 296 4.27 4.23 33.86
CA ARG A 296 4.97 4.34 32.56
C ARG A 296 5.64 5.71 32.39
N ILE A 297 5.03 6.80 32.85
CA ILE A 297 5.65 8.13 32.85
C ILE A 297 6.86 8.14 33.79
N ASN A 298 6.70 7.65 35.03
CA ASN A 298 7.78 7.58 36.02
C ASN A 298 8.99 6.78 35.51
N LEU A 299 8.75 5.68 34.80
CA LEU A 299 9.79 4.89 34.14
C LEU A 299 10.67 5.71 33.17
N LEU A 300 10.11 6.75 32.57
CA LEU A 300 10.78 7.60 31.58
C LEU A 300 11.46 8.83 32.21
N LYS A 301 11.09 9.24 33.43
CA LYS A 301 11.58 10.48 34.08
C LYS A 301 13.09 10.51 34.26
N ALA A 302 13.71 9.35 34.52
CA ALA A 302 15.15 9.23 34.72
C ALA A 302 15.97 9.48 33.44
N LYS A 303 15.34 9.47 32.25
CA LYS A 303 16.02 9.59 30.94
C LYS A 303 17.21 8.65 30.78
N ASP A 304 17.04 7.42 31.24
CA ASP A 304 18.08 6.39 31.25
C ASP A 304 17.95 5.43 30.05
N LYS A 305 18.48 4.21 30.20
CA LYS A 305 18.38 3.15 29.18
C LYS A 305 16.95 2.88 28.71
N LYS A 306 15.95 3.00 29.60
CA LYS A 306 14.56 2.71 29.22
C LYS A 306 13.96 3.84 28.40
N TYR A 307 14.34 5.08 28.68
CA TYR A 307 13.99 6.23 27.85
C TYR A 307 14.61 6.11 26.46
N GLU A 308 15.91 5.82 26.38
CA GLU A 308 16.65 5.59 25.13
C GLU A 308 16.00 4.48 24.28
N GLU A 309 15.55 3.38 24.90
CA GLU A 309 14.83 2.30 24.21
C GLU A 309 13.57 2.83 23.50
N TYR A 310 12.74 3.61 24.20
CA TYR A 310 11.48 4.12 23.63
C TYR A 310 11.67 5.32 22.71
N SER A 311 12.74 6.09 22.89
CA SER A 311 13.18 7.10 21.92
C SER A 311 13.58 6.43 20.60
N LYS A 312 14.36 5.32 20.65
CA LYS A 312 14.68 4.52 19.45
C LYS A 312 13.45 3.89 18.80
N LYS A 313 12.49 3.41 19.60
CA LYS A 313 11.19 2.93 19.06
C LYS A 313 10.43 4.04 18.33
N SER A 314 10.36 5.24 18.91
CA SER A 314 9.80 6.44 18.26
C SER A 314 10.50 6.74 16.93
N LYS A 315 11.84 6.66 16.91
CA LYS A 315 12.64 6.78 15.67
C LYS A 315 12.26 5.73 14.61
N ASN A 316 12.01 4.47 15.00
CA ASN A 316 11.60 3.43 14.05
C ASN A 316 10.26 3.77 13.36
N ILE A 317 9.33 4.39 14.09
CA ILE A 317 8.07 4.90 13.51
C ILE A 317 8.39 5.99 12.49
N SER A 318 9.17 7.00 12.88
CA SER A 318 9.59 8.09 11.98
C SER A 318 10.29 7.60 10.71
N ASP A 319 11.15 6.58 10.83
CA ASP A 319 11.86 6.00 9.70
C ASP A 319 10.91 5.23 8.77
N PHE A 320 9.94 4.48 9.30
CA PHE A 320 8.94 3.79 8.50
C PHE A 320 8.04 4.76 7.71
N TYR A 321 7.58 5.85 8.35
CA TYR A 321 6.72 6.86 7.72
C TYR A 321 7.50 7.97 7.00
N SER A 322 8.82 7.82 6.83
CA SER A 322 9.65 8.78 6.11
C SER A 322 9.29 8.86 4.62
N LYS A 323 9.55 10.02 3.99
CA LYS A 323 9.35 10.22 2.55
C LYS A 323 10.09 9.15 1.75
N GLU A 324 11.31 8.83 2.15
CA GLU A 324 12.20 7.89 1.49
C GLU A 324 11.67 6.45 1.58
N ASN A 325 11.24 6.01 2.77
CA ASN A 325 10.72 4.65 2.93
C ASN A 325 9.35 4.48 2.27
N VAL A 326 8.45 5.45 2.39
CA VAL A 326 7.13 5.39 1.72
C VAL A 326 7.29 5.41 0.19
N LEU A 327 8.21 6.22 -0.34
CA LEU A 327 8.58 6.17 -1.77
C LEU A 327 9.09 4.79 -2.17
N LYS A 328 9.95 4.17 -1.35
CA LYS A 328 10.44 2.81 -1.61
C LYS A 328 9.28 1.80 -1.64
N ILE A 329 8.35 1.87 -0.69
CA ILE A 329 7.16 0.99 -0.66
C ILE A 329 6.35 1.14 -1.94
N TRP A 330 6.11 2.37 -2.39
CA TRP A 330 5.40 2.62 -3.65
C TRP A 330 6.16 2.09 -4.87
N LYS A 331 7.48 2.33 -4.96
CA LYS A 331 8.32 1.80 -6.05
C LYS A 331 8.25 0.28 -6.10
N ASP A 332 8.44 -0.37 -4.95
CA ASP A 332 8.41 -1.83 -4.84
C ASP A 332 7.02 -2.37 -5.21
N PHE A 333 5.94 -1.72 -4.77
CA PHE A 333 4.57 -2.11 -5.11
C PHE A 333 4.28 -1.98 -6.60
N TYR A 334 4.53 -0.82 -7.21
CA TYR A 334 4.30 -0.62 -8.66
C TYR A 334 5.14 -1.56 -9.51
N LEU A 335 6.42 -1.76 -9.15
CA LEU A 335 7.28 -2.71 -9.86
C LEU A 335 6.80 -4.15 -9.70
N LYS A 336 6.35 -4.54 -8.50
CA LYS A 336 5.79 -5.87 -8.24
C LYS A 336 4.58 -6.13 -9.12
N ILE A 337 3.56 -5.27 -9.08
CA ILE A 337 2.32 -5.50 -9.83
C ILE A 337 2.54 -5.42 -11.35
N TYR A 338 3.44 -4.54 -11.80
CA TYR A 338 3.82 -4.48 -13.20
C TYR A 338 4.54 -5.77 -13.64
N GLN A 339 5.43 -6.31 -12.79
CA GLN A 339 6.09 -7.59 -13.05
C GLN A 339 5.11 -8.76 -13.00
N GLU A 340 4.13 -8.75 -12.09
CA GLU A 340 3.05 -9.76 -12.04
C GLU A 340 2.21 -9.73 -13.32
N ASP A 341 1.89 -8.55 -13.85
CA ASP A 341 1.21 -8.39 -15.15
C ASP A 341 2.08 -8.82 -16.35
N LEU A 342 3.41 -8.72 -16.24
CA LEU A 342 4.35 -9.23 -17.24
C LEU A 342 4.64 -10.74 -17.13
N CYS A 343 4.49 -11.34 -15.95
CA CYS A 343 4.82 -12.74 -15.62
C CYS A 343 3.68 -13.68 -16.01
N ASN A 344 3.66 -14.16 -17.25
CA ASN A 344 2.42 -14.73 -17.79
C ASN A 344 2.40 -16.25 -18.01
N HIS A 345 3.53 -16.95 -18.17
CA HIS A 345 3.47 -18.38 -18.56
C HIS A 345 4.60 -19.29 -18.03
N LEU A 346 4.21 -20.44 -17.48
CA LEU A 346 5.11 -21.57 -17.19
C LEU A 346 4.99 -22.61 -18.30
N VAL A 347 6.11 -22.90 -18.97
CA VAL A 347 6.17 -23.79 -20.14
C VAL A 347 6.89 -25.09 -19.77
N PHE A 348 6.15 -26.20 -19.79
CA PHE A 348 6.68 -27.53 -19.53
C PHE A 348 7.17 -28.20 -20.82
N LEU A 349 8.47 -28.45 -20.91
CA LEU A 349 9.15 -29.04 -22.05
C LEU A 349 9.34 -30.55 -21.91
N GLU A 350 9.20 -31.30 -22.99
CA GLU A 350 9.39 -32.76 -22.95
C GLU A 350 10.87 -33.13 -22.89
N LYS A 351 11.23 -34.04 -21.97
CA LYS A 351 12.60 -34.56 -21.84
C LYS A 351 13.06 -35.36 -23.07
N THR A 352 12.15 -36.11 -23.69
CA THR A 352 12.45 -37.07 -24.78
C THR A 352 13.02 -36.45 -26.05
N ASN A 353 12.83 -35.15 -26.26
CA ASN A 353 13.24 -34.45 -27.49
C ASN A 353 14.34 -33.40 -27.28
N LYS A 354 14.95 -33.36 -26.07
CA LYS A 354 15.95 -32.36 -25.68
C LYS A 354 15.50 -30.93 -26.00
N GLU A 355 14.24 -30.62 -25.70
CA GLU A 355 13.66 -29.32 -26.07
C GLU A 355 14.35 -28.16 -25.35
N MET A 356 14.72 -28.36 -24.07
CA MET A 356 15.49 -27.38 -23.30
C MET A 356 16.85 -27.10 -23.96
N ASP A 357 17.63 -28.13 -24.28
CA ASP A 357 18.93 -27.99 -24.93
C ASP A 357 18.83 -27.23 -26.27
N LYS A 358 17.75 -27.45 -27.03
CA LYS A 358 17.51 -26.74 -28.30
C LYS A 358 17.19 -25.27 -28.08
N ILE A 359 16.47 -24.92 -27.02
CA ILE A 359 16.14 -23.54 -26.65
C ILE A 359 17.41 -22.82 -26.19
N ILE A 360 18.17 -23.42 -25.27
CA ILE A 360 19.43 -22.87 -24.75
C ILE A 360 20.46 -22.69 -25.88
N ALA A 361 20.57 -23.65 -26.80
CA ALA A 361 21.46 -23.55 -27.95
C ALA A 361 20.95 -22.61 -29.07
N GLY A 362 19.81 -21.93 -28.87
CA GLY A 362 19.21 -21.01 -29.85
C GLY A 362 18.70 -21.69 -31.13
N LYS A 363 18.61 -23.02 -31.16
CA LYS A 363 18.12 -23.85 -32.28
C LYS A 363 16.59 -23.97 -32.32
N LYS A 364 15.91 -23.54 -31.26
CA LYS A 364 14.45 -23.42 -31.17
C LYS A 364 14.14 -22.04 -30.59
N ARG A 365 13.50 -21.19 -31.39
CA ARG A 365 13.19 -19.78 -31.07
C ARG A 365 11.69 -19.50 -31.06
N ALA A 366 10.88 -20.55 -31.26
CA ALA A 366 9.44 -20.45 -31.22
C ALA A 366 8.79 -21.69 -30.56
N LEU A 367 7.62 -21.46 -29.97
CA LEU A 367 6.73 -22.47 -29.44
C LEU A 367 5.48 -22.51 -30.31
N ILE A 368 4.91 -23.69 -30.47
CA ILE A 368 3.64 -23.90 -31.17
C ILE A 368 2.69 -24.68 -30.29
N LYS A 369 1.46 -24.19 -30.19
CA LYS A 369 0.37 -24.87 -29.50
C LYS A 369 -0.85 -24.89 -30.41
N GLY A 370 -1.58 -25.99 -30.36
CA GLY A 370 -2.73 -26.20 -31.24
C GLY A 370 -3.96 -26.61 -30.44
N SER A 371 -5.10 -26.02 -30.80
CA SER A 371 -6.40 -26.20 -30.15
C SER A 371 -7.48 -26.51 -31.18
N ASN A 372 -8.55 -27.17 -30.73
CA ASN A 372 -9.77 -27.34 -31.53
C ASN A 372 -10.79 -26.20 -31.31
N SER A 373 -10.55 -25.35 -30.31
CA SER A 373 -11.34 -24.15 -29.98
C SER A 373 -10.52 -22.87 -30.17
N LYS A 374 -11.17 -21.80 -30.65
CA LYS A 374 -10.57 -20.47 -30.85
C LYS A 374 -10.14 -19.82 -29.51
N LYS A 375 -10.81 -20.13 -28.40
CA LYS A 375 -10.44 -19.71 -27.05
C LYS A 375 -9.73 -20.88 -26.36
N SER A 376 -8.42 -20.75 -26.14
CA SER A 376 -7.57 -21.71 -25.42
C SER A 376 -6.61 -21.00 -24.47
N ILE A 377 -6.03 -21.72 -23.51
CA ILE A 377 -5.06 -21.15 -22.56
C ILE A 377 -3.86 -20.51 -23.25
N TYR A 378 -3.42 -21.07 -24.38
CA TYR A 378 -2.31 -20.53 -25.18
C TYR A 378 -2.69 -19.27 -25.96
N SER A 379 -3.98 -19.04 -26.18
CA SER A 379 -4.45 -17.87 -26.92
C SER A 379 -4.46 -16.58 -26.08
N SER A 380 -4.11 -16.63 -24.79
CA SER A 380 -3.95 -15.44 -23.96
C SER A 380 -2.55 -14.84 -24.00
N THR A 381 -1.53 -15.54 -24.53
CA THR A 381 -0.17 -15.01 -24.63
C THR A 381 -0.11 -13.74 -25.49
N LYS A 382 0.65 -12.76 -25.02
CA LYS A 382 0.91 -11.47 -25.67
C LYS A 382 2.40 -11.25 -25.89
N LYS A 383 2.73 -10.34 -26.80
CA LYS A 383 4.09 -9.81 -26.93
C LYS A 383 4.48 -9.11 -25.62
N GLY A 384 5.70 -9.36 -25.15
CA GLY A 384 6.21 -8.87 -23.85
C GLY A 384 6.05 -9.86 -22.70
N ASP A 385 5.22 -10.89 -22.85
CA ASP A 385 5.01 -11.90 -21.81
C ASP A 385 6.30 -12.66 -21.48
N LEU A 386 6.60 -12.80 -20.19
CA LEU A 386 7.70 -13.62 -19.72
C LEU A 386 7.32 -15.11 -19.72
N LEU A 387 8.15 -15.91 -20.39
CA LEU A 387 8.06 -17.38 -20.45
C LEU A 387 9.11 -17.97 -19.50
N TYR A 388 8.69 -18.83 -18.59
CA TYR A 388 9.59 -19.65 -17.78
C TYR A 388 9.59 -21.09 -18.30
N PHE A 389 10.76 -21.65 -18.57
CA PHE A 389 10.90 -22.99 -19.11
C PHE A 389 11.32 -24.00 -18.05
N VAL A 390 10.65 -25.14 -18.06
CA VAL A 390 10.85 -26.24 -17.11
C VAL A 390 10.87 -27.55 -17.87
N THR A 391 11.85 -28.41 -17.65
CA THR A 391 11.75 -29.79 -18.16
C THR A 391 10.71 -30.56 -17.37
N LYS A 392 9.77 -31.24 -18.03
CA LYS A 392 8.76 -32.09 -17.36
C LYS A 392 9.42 -33.09 -16.41
N GLY A 393 8.92 -33.13 -15.17
CA GLY A 393 9.47 -33.93 -14.08
C GLY A 393 10.64 -33.27 -13.34
N ASN A 394 11.14 -32.12 -13.80
CA ASN A 394 12.06 -31.27 -13.06
C ASN A 394 11.28 -30.32 -12.15
N ARG A 395 11.84 -30.01 -10.97
CA ARG A 395 11.22 -29.14 -9.96
C ARG A 395 11.72 -27.70 -10.01
N TYR A 396 12.46 -27.36 -11.06
CA TYR A 396 13.26 -26.15 -11.13
C TYR A 396 13.05 -25.46 -12.48
N ILE A 397 12.88 -24.14 -12.45
CA ILE A 397 12.88 -23.32 -13.66
C ILE A 397 14.32 -23.21 -14.16
N GLU A 398 14.55 -23.55 -15.43
CA GLU A 398 15.90 -23.66 -16.00
C GLU A 398 16.31 -22.43 -16.80
N CYS A 399 15.38 -21.82 -17.54
CA CYS A 399 15.61 -20.56 -18.24
C CYS A 399 14.33 -19.75 -18.39
N LYS A 400 14.48 -18.47 -18.77
CA LYS A 400 13.38 -17.57 -19.11
C LYS A 400 13.62 -16.84 -20.43
N ALA A 401 12.55 -16.41 -21.07
CA ALA A 401 12.62 -15.57 -22.29
C ALA A 401 11.40 -14.64 -22.38
N LEU A 402 11.59 -13.47 -22.99
CA LEU A 402 10.48 -12.58 -23.33
C LEU A 402 9.84 -13.00 -24.66
N THR A 403 8.52 -12.94 -24.71
CA THR A 403 7.77 -13.20 -25.94
C THR A 403 7.93 -12.03 -26.90
N LYS A 404 8.52 -12.29 -28.07
CA LYS A 404 8.79 -11.29 -29.11
C LYS A 404 7.59 -11.05 -30.02
N GLU A 405 6.95 -12.13 -30.45
CA GLU A 405 5.81 -12.10 -31.39
C GLU A 405 4.85 -13.25 -31.07
N VAL A 406 3.54 -12.97 -31.13
CA VAL A 406 2.51 -14.00 -31.01
C VAL A 406 1.62 -13.94 -32.23
N TYR A 407 1.56 -15.05 -32.98
CA TYR A 407 0.70 -15.19 -34.13
C TYR A 407 -0.37 -16.25 -33.87
N LYS A 408 -1.63 -15.87 -34.05
CA LYS A 408 -2.80 -16.73 -33.85
C LYS A 408 -3.47 -16.94 -35.20
N THR A 409 -3.60 -18.19 -35.63
CA THR A 409 -4.25 -18.49 -36.89
C THR A 409 -5.76 -18.34 -36.75
N GLU A 410 -6.43 -17.99 -37.86
CA GLU A 410 -7.84 -18.32 -38.01
C GLU A 410 -8.01 -19.85 -38.14
N LYS A 411 -9.26 -20.31 -38.31
CA LYS A 411 -9.57 -21.73 -38.43
C LYS A 411 -8.86 -22.31 -39.67
N LEU A 412 -8.02 -23.32 -39.45
CA LEU A 412 -7.28 -24.02 -40.49
C LEU A 412 -7.90 -25.39 -40.79
N ASP A 413 -7.81 -25.80 -42.05
CA ASP A 413 -7.87 -27.21 -42.44
C ASP A 413 -6.49 -27.89 -42.25
N PRO A 414 -6.40 -29.24 -42.38
CA PRO A 414 -5.15 -29.94 -42.14
C PRO A 414 -4.00 -29.59 -43.10
N GLU A 415 -4.30 -29.21 -44.34
CA GLU A 415 -3.29 -28.84 -45.34
C GLU A 415 -2.70 -27.47 -45.00
N GLN A 416 -3.57 -26.51 -44.69
CA GLN A 416 -3.18 -25.17 -44.23
C GLN A 416 -2.39 -25.21 -42.91
N ALA A 417 -2.79 -26.09 -41.98
CA ALA A 417 -2.05 -26.28 -40.74
C ALA A 417 -0.65 -26.88 -40.98
N LEU A 418 -0.53 -27.83 -41.91
CA LEU A 418 0.77 -28.38 -42.30
C LEU A 418 1.66 -27.34 -42.96
N GLU A 419 1.13 -26.57 -43.92
CA GLU A 419 1.86 -25.50 -44.60
C GLU A 419 2.38 -24.46 -43.59
N PHE A 420 1.53 -24.05 -42.64
CA PHE A 420 1.91 -23.14 -41.56
C PHE A 420 3.07 -23.70 -40.71
N LEU A 421 3.02 -24.98 -40.34
CA LEU A 421 4.08 -25.62 -39.55
C LEU A 421 5.40 -25.69 -40.33
N LEU A 422 5.35 -26.06 -41.61
CA LEU A 422 6.53 -26.15 -42.47
C LEU A 422 7.19 -24.79 -42.67
N LYS A 423 6.38 -23.74 -42.88
CA LYS A 423 6.86 -22.35 -43.00
C LYS A 423 7.64 -21.88 -41.76
N HIS A 424 7.27 -22.35 -40.58
CA HIS A 424 7.88 -21.96 -39.30
C HIS A 424 8.82 -23.02 -38.70
N GLN A 425 9.12 -24.09 -39.44
CA GLN A 425 9.85 -25.24 -38.92
C GLN A 425 11.30 -24.92 -38.52
N SER A 426 11.95 -23.96 -39.18
CA SER A 426 13.29 -23.48 -38.81
C SER A 426 13.34 -22.90 -37.40
N ASP A 427 12.30 -22.16 -37.00
CA ASP A 427 12.17 -21.57 -35.66
C ASP A 427 11.65 -22.58 -34.63
N LEU A 428 10.78 -23.51 -35.06
CA LEU A 428 10.06 -24.44 -34.18
C LEU A 428 10.85 -25.72 -33.86
N ASN A 429 11.68 -26.21 -34.79
CA ASN A 429 12.50 -27.41 -34.62
C ASN A 429 11.70 -28.62 -34.09
N LEU A 430 10.54 -28.89 -34.71
CA LEU A 430 9.64 -30.00 -34.33
C LEU A 430 10.12 -31.34 -34.89
N SER A 431 9.80 -32.43 -34.20
CA SER A 431 9.86 -33.77 -34.78
C SER A 431 8.71 -34.01 -35.75
N ALA A 432 8.87 -34.96 -36.68
CA ALA A 432 7.80 -35.37 -37.60
C ALA A 432 6.50 -35.76 -36.86
N THR A 433 6.62 -36.40 -35.69
CA THR A 433 5.49 -36.75 -34.83
C THR A 433 4.75 -35.51 -34.32
N LYS A 434 5.46 -34.47 -33.89
CA LYS A 434 4.83 -33.21 -33.45
C LYS A 434 4.20 -32.45 -34.63
N ILE A 435 4.84 -32.44 -35.79
CA ILE A 435 4.27 -31.86 -37.01
C ILE A 435 2.94 -32.54 -37.33
N LYS A 436 2.90 -33.87 -37.36
CA LYS A 436 1.68 -34.65 -37.58
C LYS A 436 0.61 -34.34 -36.51
N LYS A 437 0.99 -34.23 -35.24
CA LYS A 437 0.07 -33.88 -34.13
C LYS A 437 -0.58 -32.51 -34.33
N TYR A 438 0.19 -31.49 -34.69
CA TYR A 438 -0.33 -30.12 -34.83
C TYR A 438 -1.04 -29.88 -36.16
N ALA A 439 -0.70 -30.60 -37.23
CA ALA A 439 -1.38 -30.50 -38.52
C ALA A 439 -2.87 -30.87 -38.44
N HIS A 440 -3.30 -31.64 -37.42
CA HIS A 440 -4.71 -31.95 -37.20
C HIS A 440 -5.46 -30.94 -36.30
N LYS A 441 -4.83 -29.82 -35.91
CA LYS A 441 -5.45 -28.81 -35.03
C LYS A 441 -6.07 -27.68 -35.85
N LYS A 442 -7.29 -27.29 -35.47
CA LYS A 442 -8.08 -26.25 -36.15
C LYS A 442 -7.54 -24.85 -35.93
N TYR A 443 -6.83 -24.60 -34.84
CA TYR A 443 -6.24 -23.30 -34.51
C TYR A 443 -4.82 -23.53 -33.99
N LEU A 444 -3.88 -22.73 -34.49
CA LEU A 444 -2.49 -22.74 -34.05
C LEU A 444 -2.12 -21.38 -33.46
N THR A 445 -1.33 -21.40 -32.39
CA THR A 445 -0.71 -20.22 -31.79
C THR A 445 0.80 -20.41 -31.80
N LEU A 446 1.47 -19.57 -32.59
CA LEU A 446 2.93 -19.49 -32.69
C LEU A 446 3.42 -18.37 -31.77
N ILE A 447 4.36 -18.70 -30.89
CA ILE A 447 4.93 -17.78 -29.90
C ILE A 447 6.43 -17.74 -30.13
N LYS A 448 6.95 -16.66 -30.74
CA LYS A 448 8.38 -16.42 -30.87
C LYS A 448 8.90 -15.71 -29.62
N PHE A 449 10.10 -16.05 -29.19
CA PHE A 449 10.71 -15.47 -28.00
C PHE A 449 12.17 -15.06 -28.29
N ASP A 450 12.69 -14.14 -27.47
CA ASP A 450 14.06 -13.63 -27.58
C ASP A 450 15.11 -14.65 -27.09
N GLU A 451 16.38 -14.24 -27.02
CA GLU A 451 17.42 -15.10 -26.44
C GLU A 451 17.11 -15.44 -24.98
N VAL A 452 17.42 -16.68 -24.60
CA VAL A 452 17.06 -17.21 -23.29
C VAL A 452 18.12 -16.87 -22.26
N GLU A 453 17.67 -16.47 -21.07
CA GLU A 453 18.50 -16.24 -19.90
C GLU A 453 18.44 -17.48 -18.99
N VAL A 454 19.58 -18.12 -18.75
CA VAL A 454 19.70 -19.23 -17.80
C VAL A 454 19.61 -18.68 -16.38
N ILE A 455 18.78 -19.28 -15.53
CA ILE A 455 18.53 -18.78 -14.16
C ILE A 455 19.44 -19.53 -13.17
N GLU A 456 20.32 -18.81 -12.47
CA GLU A 456 21.10 -19.34 -11.35
C GLU A 456 20.96 -18.46 -10.09
N PRO A 457 20.65 -19.02 -8.90
CA PRO A 457 20.26 -20.41 -8.65
C PRO A 457 18.84 -20.71 -9.11
N LEU A 458 18.60 -21.95 -9.54
CA LEU A 458 17.32 -22.41 -10.09
C LEU A 458 16.17 -22.22 -9.06
N LYS A 459 15.13 -21.45 -9.42
CA LYS A 459 13.95 -21.24 -8.55
C LYS A 459 13.10 -22.52 -8.51
N ARG A 460 12.81 -23.01 -7.30
CA ARG A 460 11.99 -24.22 -7.06
C ARG A 460 10.52 -23.93 -7.36
N ILE A 461 9.87 -24.86 -8.05
CA ILE A 461 8.44 -24.87 -8.34
C ILE A 461 7.74 -25.71 -7.25
N GLU A 462 6.62 -25.21 -6.71
CA GLU A 462 5.81 -25.95 -5.74
C GLU A 462 5.17 -27.20 -6.38
N CYS A 463 4.97 -28.23 -5.56
CA CYS A 463 4.90 -29.63 -6.00
C CYS A 463 3.64 -29.99 -6.81
N GLU A 464 2.62 -29.14 -6.81
CA GLU A 464 1.30 -29.41 -7.41
C GLU A 464 1.26 -29.23 -8.93
N TYR A 465 2.15 -28.42 -9.50
CA TYR A 465 2.19 -28.16 -10.95
C TYR A 465 2.90 -29.26 -11.77
N LEU A 466 3.55 -30.24 -11.12
CA LEU A 466 4.36 -31.26 -11.81
C LEU A 466 3.53 -32.24 -12.65
N ASN A 467 2.22 -32.32 -12.40
CA ASN A 467 1.31 -33.28 -13.04
C ASN A 467 0.25 -32.61 -13.95
N VAL A 468 0.32 -31.30 -14.18
CA VAL A 468 -0.79 -30.53 -14.78
C VAL A 468 -0.31 -29.77 -16.02
N ASP A 469 -0.72 -30.24 -17.20
CA ASP A 469 -0.61 -29.59 -18.51
C ASP A 469 0.79 -29.21 -19.07
N ASP A 470 0.88 -29.04 -20.40
CA ASP A 470 2.13 -28.65 -21.09
C ASP A 470 2.46 -27.15 -20.94
N TRP A 471 1.62 -26.39 -20.24
CA TRP A 471 1.66 -24.93 -20.15
C TRP A 471 0.67 -24.44 -19.09
N LEU A 472 1.11 -23.57 -18.20
CA LEU A 472 0.23 -22.95 -17.20
C LEU A 472 0.30 -21.43 -17.32
N ASN A 473 -0.86 -20.79 -17.15
CA ASN A 473 -0.91 -19.34 -16.96
C ASN A 473 -0.97 -19.07 -15.46
N ILE A 474 0.16 -18.64 -14.91
CA ILE A 474 0.32 -18.47 -13.46
C ILE A 474 -0.69 -17.43 -12.91
N ASN A 475 -1.12 -16.47 -13.73
CA ASN A 475 -2.06 -15.41 -13.35
C ASN A 475 -3.55 -15.83 -13.37
N LYS A 476 -3.91 -17.01 -13.89
CA LYS A 476 -5.31 -17.47 -13.98
C LYS A 476 -5.60 -18.75 -13.21
N ASP A 477 -4.62 -19.63 -13.06
CA ASP A 477 -4.84 -20.93 -12.44
C ASP A 477 -4.61 -20.94 -10.91
N ILE A 478 -4.21 -19.80 -10.33
CA ILE A 478 -4.20 -19.57 -8.86
C ILE A 478 -5.59 -19.17 -8.35
N GLU A 479 -6.53 -18.76 -9.23
CA GLU A 479 -7.90 -18.39 -8.84
C GLU A 479 -8.82 -19.61 -8.55
N LYS A 480 -8.26 -20.82 -8.47
CA LYS A 480 -9.01 -22.05 -8.18
C LYS A 480 -8.35 -22.88 -7.09
N GLU A 481 -8.21 -22.32 -5.89
CA GLU A 481 -8.19 -23.10 -4.65
C GLU A 481 -9.06 -22.45 -3.57
#